data_AF-A0A554KIE9-F1
#
_entry.id   AF-A0A554KIE9-F1
#
_cell.length_a   1.000
_cell.length_b   1.000
_cell.length_c   1.000
_cell.angle_alpha   90.00
_cell.angle_beta   90.00
_cell.angle_gamma   90.00
#
_symmetry.space_group_name_H-M   'P 1'
#
loop_
_entity.id
_entity.type
_entity.pdbx_description
1 polymer ?
#
loop_
_entity_poly.entity_id
_entity_poly.type
_entity_poly.pdbx_seq_one_letter_code
_entity_poly.pdbx_strand_id
1 'polypeptide(L)'
;MNTMDLADYLIQKGVLKTPRIVEAFRDIHRVDFLPEDERPLADVDEALPIGQGQTISQPYTVAFMLELLQPKPGQYILDVGFGSGWQSSLLAHIVTNNKQTVGRVFAIERLANLCAFGKKNIAKYNFITSGVVETYCRDAVGELSDVAKSAEGFDSIIAAASLHAFADEKNIPSAWKKHLKFGGKIVMPIGESLWVFTKQKNGSFEKKEHPGFVFVPLVISKKKNKQVLLFSKLKQTVSKPSFFLSFLVTFILGIVAALLFLATPPPNGSFPKEVTIPRNFSAREVAELLAKEGIIRSESPVLFLLLVRGELRKIQAGTYFFEHPEWVHAVAAEITDPKTHKIVAIRIMEGSTLRGIAAQYEERGVFVPAEFFKVTGMPGMDWRASNEEVPNYSDLITQFPFLAERPPTATLEGFLLPDTYEFFDNVTPGEVVFKMLQNFQSKLTKAGLFEEIKNRGLSLYEALTLASLLEREAIHYEDKRIIAGIIQNRLKKNMPLQIDASLMYVTGRGSLLLTKDDLESDSPYNTYTQKGLPLGPIANPGIDSIKAALNPQETSYFYYLSDRHYTIHYSTTFEEHRQKKVLYIP
;
A
#
# COMPACT_ATOMS: atom_id res chain seq x y z
N MET A 1 8.28 -4.25 -34.10
CA MET A 1 9.28 -3.22 -33.75
C MET A 1 10.37 -3.93 -32.95
N ASN A 2 11.65 -3.68 -33.24
CA ASN A 2 12.76 -4.20 -32.42
C ASN A 2 12.65 -3.57 -31.04
N THR A 3 12.34 -4.38 -30.02
CA THR A 3 12.42 -3.98 -28.61
C THR A 3 13.89 -3.72 -28.29
N MET A 4 14.18 -2.53 -27.76
CA MET A 4 15.52 -2.17 -27.29
C MET A 4 15.91 -3.08 -26.13
N ASP A 5 17.15 -3.58 -26.14
CA ASP A 5 17.69 -4.43 -25.06
C ASP A 5 17.71 -3.66 -23.72
N LEU A 6 17.45 -4.37 -22.61
CA LEU A 6 17.35 -3.77 -21.28
C LEU A 6 18.65 -3.04 -20.87
N ALA A 7 19.81 -3.64 -21.14
CA ALA A 7 21.09 -3.02 -20.79
C ALA A 7 21.32 -1.76 -21.62
N ASP A 8 21.01 -1.79 -22.92
CA ASP A 8 21.12 -0.64 -23.80
C ASP A 8 20.17 0.50 -23.39
N TYR A 9 18.94 0.17 -22.97
CA TYR A 9 18.00 1.14 -22.41
C TYR A 9 18.56 1.82 -21.15
N LEU A 10 19.14 1.06 -20.21
CA LEU A 10 19.74 1.60 -18.98
C LEU A 10 21.00 2.44 -19.25
N ILE A 11 21.78 2.08 -20.28
CA ILE A 11 22.92 2.88 -20.76
C ILE A 11 22.40 4.21 -21.32
N GLN A 12 21.35 4.19 -22.15
CA GLN A 12 20.76 5.40 -22.72
C GLN A 12 20.19 6.33 -21.64
N LYS A 13 19.56 5.77 -20.59
CA LYS A 13 19.13 6.54 -19.42
C LYS A 13 20.28 7.12 -18.60
N GLY A 14 21.51 6.70 -18.88
CA GLY A 14 22.70 7.17 -18.20
C GLY A 14 22.81 6.65 -16.77
N VAL A 15 22.10 5.57 -16.42
CA VAL A 15 22.22 4.95 -15.09
C VAL A 15 23.32 3.90 -15.08
N LEU A 16 23.42 3.09 -16.14
CA LEU A 16 24.39 2.01 -16.28
C LEU A 16 25.58 2.48 -17.12
N LYS A 17 26.79 2.44 -16.57
CA LYS A 17 27.98 3.13 -17.13
C LYS A 17 29.24 2.27 -17.10
N THR A 18 29.44 1.52 -16.03
CA THR A 18 30.67 0.78 -15.77
C THR A 18 30.70 -0.46 -16.67
N PRO A 19 31.70 -0.64 -17.55
CA PRO A 19 31.72 -1.71 -18.54
C PRO A 19 31.51 -3.13 -17.98
N ARG A 20 32.05 -3.42 -16.79
CA ARG A 20 31.89 -4.71 -16.11
C ARG A 20 30.46 -4.95 -15.60
N ILE A 21 29.79 -3.88 -15.16
CA ILE A 21 28.39 -3.95 -14.71
C ILE A 21 27.48 -4.09 -15.94
N VAL A 22 27.79 -3.38 -17.04
CA VAL A 22 27.12 -3.55 -18.34
C VAL A 22 27.21 -5.00 -18.82
N GLU A 23 28.40 -5.59 -18.80
CA GLU A 23 28.62 -7.00 -19.17
C GLU A 23 27.76 -7.94 -18.31
N ALA A 24 27.72 -7.73 -16.99
CA ALA A 24 26.87 -8.52 -16.11
C ALA A 24 25.37 -8.42 -16.44
N PHE A 25 24.86 -7.23 -16.79
CA PHE A 25 23.46 -7.06 -17.20
C PHE A 25 23.14 -7.77 -18.53
N ARG A 26 24.13 -7.87 -19.44
CA ARG A 26 23.97 -8.58 -20.71
C ARG A 26 24.01 -10.09 -20.56
N ASP A 27 24.80 -10.59 -19.62
CA ASP A 27 25.00 -12.03 -19.43
C ASP A 27 24.01 -12.66 -18.43
N ILE A 28 23.46 -11.88 -17.50
CA ILE A 28 22.54 -12.33 -16.45
C ILE A 28 21.13 -11.81 -16.73
N HIS A 29 20.34 -12.61 -17.47
CA HIS A 29 19.03 -12.21 -17.94
C HIS A 29 17.99 -12.22 -16.81
N ARG A 30 17.32 -11.07 -16.60
CA ARG A 30 16.31 -10.89 -15.55
C ARG A 30 15.15 -11.89 -15.62
N VAL A 31 14.78 -12.30 -16.83
CA VAL A 31 13.71 -13.30 -17.10
C VAL A 31 13.93 -14.62 -16.36
N ASP A 32 15.19 -15.01 -16.11
CA ASP A 32 15.52 -16.25 -15.41
C ASP A 32 15.26 -16.19 -13.90
N PHE A 33 14.99 -15.00 -13.37
CA PHE A 33 14.77 -14.75 -11.96
C PHE A 33 13.30 -14.44 -11.65
N LEU A 34 12.42 -14.55 -12.65
CA LEU A 34 11.00 -14.25 -12.54
C LEU A 34 10.12 -15.52 -12.46
N PRO A 35 9.02 -15.47 -11.71
CA PRO A 35 7.88 -16.38 -11.88
C PRO A 35 7.42 -16.44 -13.34
N GLU A 36 6.84 -17.57 -13.77
CA GLU A 36 6.52 -17.80 -15.18
C GLU A 36 5.55 -16.77 -15.79
N ASP A 37 4.59 -16.33 -14.99
CA ASP A 37 3.60 -15.30 -15.29
C ASP A 37 4.21 -13.91 -15.49
N GLU A 38 5.34 -13.62 -14.85
CA GLU A 38 6.01 -12.32 -14.91
C GLU A 38 7.09 -12.24 -16.00
N ARG A 39 7.52 -13.38 -16.56
CA ARG A 39 8.58 -13.43 -17.59
C ARG A 39 8.34 -12.54 -18.82
N PRO A 40 7.11 -12.37 -19.34
CA PRO A 40 6.86 -11.46 -20.46
C PRO A 40 7.20 -10.00 -20.18
N LEU A 41 7.27 -9.60 -18.89
CA LEU A 41 7.57 -8.24 -18.45
C LEU A 41 9.04 -8.06 -18.03
N ALA A 42 9.90 -9.05 -18.25
CA ALA A 42 11.27 -9.06 -17.73
C ALA A 42 12.10 -7.83 -18.13
N ASP A 43 11.92 -7.33 -19.35
CA ASP A 43 12.66 -6.20 -19.90
C ASP A 43 12.02 -4.83 -19.58
N VAL A 44 10.86 -4.83 -18.90
CA VAL A 44 10.22 -3.59 -18.43
C VAL A 44 10.98 -3.06 -17.22
N ASP A 45 11.26 -1.76 -17.23
CA ASP A 45 11.96 -1.06 -16.15
C ASP A 45 11.02 -0.76 -14.98
N GLU A 46 10.44 -1.80 -14.40
CA GLU A 46 9.51 -1.78 -13.27
C GLU A 46 9.85 -2.86 -12.25
N ALA A 47 9.41 -2.70 -10.99
CA ALA A 47 9.50 -3.77 -9.99
C ALA A 47 8.40 -4.80 -10.23
N LEU A 48 8.72 -6.09 -10.17
CA LEU A 48 7.78 -7.18 -10.47
C LEU A 48 7.63 -8.12 -9.27
N PRO A 49 6.45 -8.70 -9.01
CA PRO A 49 6.24 -9.58 -7.88
C PRO A 49 7.02 -10.89 -8.03
N ILE A 50 7.57 -11.39 -6.91
CA ILE A 50 8.27 -12.68 -6.84
C ILE A 50 7.66 -13.64 -5.80
N GLY A 51 6.46 -13.29 -5.31
CA GLY A 51 5.73 -14.02 -4.27
C GLY A 51 5.99 -13.50 -2.86
N GLN A 52 5.16 -13.95 -1.92
CA GLN A 52 5.20 -13.58 -0.48
C GLN A 52 5.20 -12.07 -0.21
N GLY A 53 4.55 -11.28 -1.07
CA GLY A 53 4.51 -9.81 -0.95
C GLY A 53 5.87 -9.14 -1.16
N GLN A 54 6.81 -9.79 -1.84
CA GLN A 54 8.11 -9.23 -2.21
C GLN A 54 8.19 -9.03 -3.72
N THR A 55 9.09 -8.14 -4.14
CA THR A 55 9.33 -7.82 -5.55
C THR A 55 10.80 -8.03 -5.91
N ILE A 56 11.07 -8.39 -7.17
CA ILE A 56 12.38 -8.15 -7.77
C ILE A 56 12.45 -6.66 -8.11
N SER A 57 13.51 -6.00 -7.66
CA SER A 57 13.68 -4.56 -7.84
C SER A 57 13.67 -4.17 -9.33
N GLN A 58 13.23 -2.93 -9.57
CA GLN A 58 13.33 -2.27 -10.87
C GLN A 58 14.78 -2.32 -11.42
N PRO A 59 15.01 -2.63 -12.70
CA PRO A 59 16.33 -2.68 -13.32
C PRO A 59 17.16 -1.41 -13.12
N TYR A 60 16.56 -0.22 -13.28
CA TYR A 60 17.20 1.05 -13.01
C TYR A 60 17.77 1.12 -11.59
N THR A 61 16.99 0.71 -10.59
CA THR A 61 17.38 0.72 -9.19
C THR A 61 18.55 -0.22 -8.91
N VAL A 62 18.52 -1.43 -9.47
CA VAL A 62 19.63 -2.40 -9.34
C VAL A 62 20.91 -1.86 -9.99
N ALA A 63 20.80 -1.31 -11.21
CA ALA A 63 21.94 -0.69 -11.89
C ALA A 63 22.52 0.47 -11.07
N PHE A 64 21.66 1.35 -10.56
CA PHE A 64 22.08 2.49 -9.73
C PHE A 64 22.79 2.04 -8.46
N MET A 65 22.27 1.04 -7.74
CA MET A 65 22.90 0.52 -6.53
C MET A 65 24.28 -0.10 -6.81
N LEU A 66 24.41 -0.88 -7.89
CA LEU A 66 25.69 -1.48 -8.28
C LEU A 66 26.71 -0.40 -8.69
N GLU A 67 26.27 0.66 -9.36
CA GLU A 67 27.11 1.81 -9.70
C GLU A 67 27.53 2.64 -8.48
N LEU A 68 26.74 2.66 -7.40
CA LEU A 68 27.18 3.25 -6.12
C LEU A 68 28.19 2.34 -5.39
N LEU A 69 27.92 1.04 -5.40
CA LEU A 69 28.74 0.02 -4.72
C LEU A 69 30.13 -0.10 -5.38
N GLN A 70 30.20 -0.03 -6.71
CA GLN A 70 31.40 -0.24 -7.52
C GLN A 70 32.12 -1.57 -7.20
N PRO A 71 31.42 -2.73 -7.34
CA PRO A 71 32.00 -4.04 -7.07
C PRO A 71 33.15 -4.39 -8.02
N LYS A 72 34.16 -5.10 -7.52
CA LYS A 72 35.38 -5.46 -8.25
C LYS A 72 35.69 -6.96 -8.19
N PRO A 73 36.43 -7.51 -9.17
CA PRO A 73 36.92 -8.88 -9.13
C PRO A 73 37.67 -9.19 -7.82
N GLY A 74 37.41 -10.38 -7.26
CA GLY A 74 38.06 -10.85 -6.03
C GLY A 74 37.44 -10.35 -4.72
N GLN A 75 36.42 -9.48 -4.77
CA GLN A 75 35.77 -8.97 -3.56
C GLN A 75 34.80 -9.97 -2.92
N TYR A 76 34.67 -9.86 -1.60
CA TYR A 76 33.74 -10.62 -0.78
C TYR A 76 32.58 -9.69 -0.41
N ILE A 77 31.41 -9.93 -1.00
CA ILE A 77 30.26 -9.04 -0.90
C ILE A 77 29.12 -9.73 -0.16
N LEU A 78 28.54 -9.06 0.83
CA LEU A 78 27.29 -9.51 1.46
C LEU A 78 26.09 -8.89 0.74
N ASP A 79 25.18 -9.72 0.26
CA ASP A 79 23.90 -9.32 -0.34
C ASP A 79 22.74 -9.68 0.61
N VAL A 80 22.02 -8.67 1.09
CA VAL A 80 20.96 -8.82 2.09
C VAL A 80 19.59 -8.66 1.45
N GLY A 81 18.76 -9.70 1.61
CA GLY A 81 17.43 -9.78 1.01
C GLY A 81 17.51 -10.14 -0.47
N PHE A 82 18.21 -11.22 -0.81
CA PHE A 82 18.48 -11.54 -2.22
C PHE A 82 17.22 -11.92 -3.02
N GLY A 83 16.11 -12.25 -2.37
CA GLY A 83 14.82 -12.49 -3.01
C GLY A 83 14.91 -13.49 -4.17
N SER A 84 14.74 -12.99 -5.41
CA SER A 84 14.81 -13.80 -6.63
C SER A 84 16.21 -14.29 -7.00
N GLY A 85 17.26 -13.65 -6.47
CA GLY A 85 18.66 -13.97 -6.74
C GLY A 85 19.30 -13.23 -7.92
N TRP A 86 18.58 -12.30 -8.57
CA TRP A 86 19.11 -11.58 -9.74
C TRP A 86 20.29 -10.67 -9.37
N GLN A 87 20.15 -9.83 -8.34
CA GLN A 87 21.23 -8.97 -7.84
C GLN A 87 22.44 -9.80 -7.39
N SER A 88 22.22 -10.89 -6.65
CA SER A 88 23.30 -11.80 -6.25
C SER A 88 24.06 -12.38 -7.45
N SER A 89 23.35 -12.71 -8.54
CA SER A 89 23.96 -13.28 -9.75
C SER A 89 24.72 -12.23 -10.56
N LEU A 90 24.21 -10.99 -10.63
CA LEU A 90 24.95 -9.85 -11.19
C LEU A 90 26.24 -9.59 -10.41
N LEU A 91 26.17 -9.56 -9.07
CA LEU A 91 27.35 -9.42 -8.21
C LEU A 91 28.34 -10.57 -8.43
N ALA A 92 27.85 -11.81 -8.50
CA ALA A 92 28.66 -13.00 -8.73
C ALA A 92 29.43 -12.91 -10.05
N HIS A 93 28.75 -12.46 -11.12
CA HIS A 93 29.38 -12.22 -12.41
C HIS A 93 30.48 -11.14 -12.33
N ILE A 94 30.24 -10.05 -11.59
CA ILE A 94 31.19 -8.94 -11.48
C ILE A 94 32.43 -9.33 -10.65
N VAL A 95 32.25 -10.02 -9.52
CA VAL A 95 33.34 -10.37 -8.60
C VAL A 95 34.16 -11.57 -9.06
N THR A 96 33.70 -12.30 -10.09
CA THR A 96 34.43 -13.40 -10.70
C THR A 96 35.01 -12.99 -12.04
N ASN A 97 36.21 -13.49 -12.35
CA ASN A 97 36.84 -13.25 -13.64
C ASN A 97 37.41 -14.54 -14.21
N ASN A 98 36.68 -15.17 -15.15
CA ASN A 98 37.15 -16.25 -16.03
C ASN A 98 38.16 -17.22 -15.36
N LYS A 99 37.82 -17.68 -14.14
CA LYS A 99 38.55 -18.66 -13.32
C LYS A 99 39.92 -18.23 -12.74
N GLN A 100 40.38 -16.99 -12.92
CA GLN A 100 41.66 -16.52 -12.36
C GLN A 100 41.54 -15.80 -11.01
N THR A 101 40.43 -15.12 -10.76
CA THR A 101 40.17 -14.40 -9.49
C THR A 101 38.78 -14.76 -9.00
N VAL A 102 38.70 -15.29 -7.78
CA VAL A 102 37.45 -15.79 -7.19
C VAL A 102 37.03 -14.86 -6.06
N GLY A 103 36.24 -13.85 -6.38
CA GLY A 103 35.43 -13.17 -5.37
C GLY A 103 34.25 -14.05 -4.96
N ARG A 104 33.53 -13.63 -3.91
CA ARG A 104 32.41 -14.40 -3.36
C ARG A 104 31.27 -13.50 -2.94
N VAL A 105 30.04 -13.96 -3.19
CA VAL A 105 28.81 -13.31 -2.75
C VAL A 105 28.17 -14.15 -1.65
N PHE A 106 27.87 -13.52 -0.53
CA PHE A 106 27.15 -14.12 0.59
C PHE A 106 25.72 -13.59 0.56
N ALA A 107 24.79 -14.39 0.06
CA ALA A 107 23.41 -13.98 -0.14
C ALA A 107 22.54 -14.46 1.03
N ILE A 108 21.90 -13.54 1.77
CA ILE A 108 21.03 -13.86 2.90
C ILE A 108 19.57 -13.51 2.59
N GLU A 109 18.65 -14.45 2.80
CA GLU A 109 17.20 -14.26 2.65
C GLU A 109 16.48 -14.84 3.87
N ARG A 110 15.50 -14.13 4.42
CA ARG A 110 14.79 -14.55 5.64
C ARG A 110 13.58 -15.42 5.35
N LEU A 111 12.93 -15.24 4.21
CA LEU A 111 11.72 -15.98 3.84
C LEU A 111 12.12 -17.31 3.20
N ALA A 112 11.73 -18.43 3.83
CA ALA A 112 12.17 -19.76 3.41
C ALA A 112 11.83 -20.09 1.95
N ASN A 113 10.62 -19.74 1.48
CA ASN A 113 10.22 -20.05 0.09
C ASN A 113 10.96 -19.17 -0.91
N LEU A 114 11.14 -17.87 -0.64
CA LEU A 114 11.98 -17.01 -1.48
C LEU A 114 13.44 -17.43 -1.47
N CYS A 115 13.97 -17.85 -0.32
CA CYS A 115 15.33 -18.37 -0.23
C CYS A 115 15.51 -19.59 -1.14
N ALA A 116 14.53 -20.52 -1.16
CA ALA A 116 14.53 -21.66 -2.07
C ALA A 116 14.38 -21.24 -3.54
N PHE A 117 13.49 -20.29 -3.82
CA PHE A 117 13.26 -19.75 -5.16
C PHE A 117 14.53 -19.10 -5.73
N GLY A 118 15.13 -18.17 -5.00
CA GLY A 118 16.35 -17.49 -5.45
C GLY A 118 17.54 -18.42 -5.56
N LYS A 119 17.70 -19.40 -4.65
CA LYS A 119 18.72 -20.47 -4.81
C LYS A 119 18.57 -21.21 -6.13
N LYS A 120 17.35 -21.61 -6.48
CA LYS A 120 17.06 -22.32 -7.73
C LYS A 120 17.43 -21.46 -8.95
N ASN A 121 17.16 -20.16 -8.91
CA ASN A 121 17.48 -19.25 -10.02
C ASN A 121 18.99 -18.98 -10.13
N ILE A 122 19.68 -18.70 -9.03
CA ILE A 122 21.14 -18.50 -9.01
C ILE A 122 21.87 -19.74 -9.52
N ALA A 123 21.37 -20.94 -9.19
CA ALA A 123 21.96 -22.20 -9.63
C ALA A 123 21.99 -22.37 -11.17
N LYS A 124 21.08 -21.73 -11.91
CA LYS A 124 21.06 -21.77 -13.40
C LYS A 124 22.36 -21.27 -14.02
N TYR A 125 23.05 -20.38 -13.33
CA TYR A 125 24.30 -19.76 -13.77
C TYR A 125 25.54 -20.43 -13.13
N ASN A 126 25.40 -21.59 -12.49
CA ASN A 126 26.47 -22.35 -11.82
C ASN A 126 27.20 -21.61 -10.68
N PHE A 127 26.68 -20.48 -10.18
CA PHE A 127 27.36 -19.71 -9.13
C PHE A 127 27.36 -20.40 -7.76
N ILE A 128 26.35 -21.23 -7.47
CA ILE A 128 26.32 -22.04 -6.23
C ILE A 128 27.29 -23.21 -6.32
N THR A 129 27.25 -23.97 -7.42
CA THR A 129 28.08 -25.16 -7.61
C THR A 129 29.58 -24.82 -7.73
N SER A 130 29.91 -23.66 -8.28
CA SER A 130 31.28 -23.13 -8.31
C SER A 130 31.76 -22.49 -6.99
N GLY A 131 30.88 -22.35 -5.99
CA GLY A 131 31.22 -21.75 -4.69
C GLY A 131 31.41 -20.23 -4.73
N VAL A 132 30.90 -19.57 -5.77
CA VAL A 132 30.93 -18.11 -5.94
C VAL A 132 29.81 -17.46 -5.13
N VAL A 133 28.64 -18.09 -5.06
CA VAL A 133 27.52 -17.62 -4.24
C VAL A 133 27.25 -18.62 -3.12
N GLU A 134 27.36 -18.15 -1.88
CA GLU A 134 26.92 -18.89 -0.69
C GLU A 134 25.59 -18.31 -0.19
N THR A 135 24.57 -19.15 -0.09
CA THR A 135 23.21 -18.72 0.28
C THR A 135 22.82 -19.13 1.70
N TYR A 136 22.21 -18.23 2.47
CA TYR A 136 21.77 -18.46 3.85
C TYR A 136 20.30 -18.08 4.02
N CYS A 137 19.48 -19.01 4.54
CA CYS A 137 18.05 -18.77 4.79
C CYS A 137 17.80 -18.35 6.24
N ARG A 138 18.09 -17.08 6.59
CA ARG A 138 17.99 -16.55 7.97
C ARG A 138 17.91 -15.02 8.00
N ASP A 139 17.72 -14.48 9.20
CA ASP A 139 17.77 -13.04 9.47
C ASP A 139 19.21 -12.50 9.33
N ALA A 140 19.38 -11.41 8.57
CA ALA A 140 20.66 -10.76 8.32
C ALA A 140 21.04 -9.69 9.37
N VAL A 141 20.14 -9.33 10.28
CA VAL A 141 20.37 -8.35 11.37
C VAL A 141 21.09 -9.00 12.57
N GLY A 142 20.99 -10.33 12.70
CA GLY A 142 21.65 -11.12 13.74
C GLY A 142 23.19 -11.13 13.63
N GLU A 143 23.85 -11.90 14.50
CA GLU A 143 25.31 -12.09 14.42
C GLU A 143 25.67 -12.84 13.12
N LEU A 144 26.68 -12.33 12.41
CA LEU A 144 27.13 -12.85 11.11
C LEU A 144 28.56 -13.40 11.17
N SER A 145 29.12 -13.63 12.36
CA SER A 145 30.50 -14.09 12.51
C SER A 145 30.77 -15.41 11.80
N ASP A 146 29.79 -16.30 11.69
CA ASP A 146 29.91 -17.57 10.97
C ASP A 146 29.92 -17.37 9.44
N VAL A 147 29.15 -16.41 8.91
CA VAL A 147 29.18 -16.01 7.49
C VAL A 147 30.50 -15.29 7.17
N ALA A 148 30.90 -14.36 8.02
CA ALA A 148 32.09 -13.53 7.81
C ALA A 148 33.40 -14.30 8.01
N LYS A 149 33.36 -15.48 8.66
CA LYS A 149 34.56 -16.29 8.97
C LYS A 149 35.32 -16.70 7.71
N SER A 150 34.61 -17.01 6.62
CA SER A 150 35.23 -17.40 5.34
C SER A 150 35.69 -16.20 4.51
N ALA A 151 35.34 -14.98 4.90
CA ALA A 151 35.64 -13.74 4.18
C ALA A 151 36.69 -12.85 4.87
N GLU A 152 37.04 -13.14 6.13
CA GLU A 152 37.76 -12.22 7.03
C GLU A 152 37.13 -10.81 7.04
N GLY A 153 35.78 -10.78 6.99
CA GLY A 153 34.98 -9.58 6.79
C GLY A 153 34.61 -9.31 5.32
N PHE A 154 33.68 -8.39 5.10
CA PHE A 154 33.17 -8.05 3.77
C PHE A 154 33.85 -6.81 3.20
N ASP A 155 34.19 -6.85 1.92
CA ASP A 155 34.68 -5.67 1.17
C ASP A 155 33.54 -4.67 0.94
N SER A 156 32.34 -5.19 0.70
CA SER A 156 31.13 -4.38 0.51
C SER A 156 29.90 -5.12 1.03
N ILE A 157 28.88 -4.35 1.42
CA ILE A 157 27.55 -4.85 1.79
C ILE A 157 26.52 -4.11 0.94
N ILE A 158 25.56 -4.84 0.38
CA ILE A 158 24.44 -4.27 -0.35
C ILE A 158 23.14 -4.88 0.18
N ALA A 159 22.12 -4.06 0.36
CA ALA A 159 20.83 -4.51 0.88
C ALA A 159 19.70 -4.09 -0.05
N ALA A 160 18.87 -5.04 -0.45
CA ALA A 160 17.65 -4.81 -1.24
C ALA A 160 16.39 -4.60 -0.36
N ALA A 161 16.58 -4.37 0.95
CA ALA A 161 15.51 -4.12 1.91
C ALA A 161 15.82 -2.90 2.81
N SER A 162 14.82 -2.05 3.04
CA SER A 162 14.93 -0.74 3.68
C SER A 162 14.75 -0.77 5.20
N LEU A 163 15.63 -0.09 5.93
CA LEU A 163 15.37 0.19 7.34
C LEU A 163 14.33 1.31 7.48
N HIS A 164 13.21 1.04 8.17
CA HIS A 164 12.25 2.07 8.59
C HIS A 164 12.74 2.83 9.84
N ALA A 165 13.81 3.62 9.68
CA ALA A 165 14.34 4.53 10.69
C ALA A 165 15.02 5.74 10.03
N PHE A 166 15.33 6.79 10.81
CA PHE A 166 16.14 7.92 10.32
C PHE A 166 17.52 7.45 9.82
N ALA A 167 18.12 8.14 8.86
CA ALA A 167 19.47 7.82 8.36
C ALA A 167 20.58 8.18 9.36
N ASP A 168 20.76 7.33 10.36
CA ASP A 168 21.82 7.39 11.36
C ASP A 168 22.68 6.11 11.27
N GLU A 169 23.99 6.24 11.38
CA GLU A 169 24.94 5.11 11.47
C GLU A 169 24.59 4.15 12.62
N LYS A 170 23.87 4.63 13.65
CA LYS A 170 23.32 3.81 14.74
C LYS A 170 22.31 2.77 14.24
N ASN A 171 21.64 3.02 13.12
CA ASN A 171 20.61 2.14 12.56
C ASN A 171 21.19 1.06 11.66
N ILE A 172 22.42 1.20 11.17
CA ILE A 172 23.12 0.09 10.50
C ILE A 172 23.29 -1.06 11.51
N PRO A 173 22.87 -2.30 11.20
CA PRO A 173 23.05 -3.44 12.10
C PRO A 173 24.50 -3.56 12.59
N SER A 174 24.67 -3.78 13.89
CA SER A 174 26.00 -3.83 14.52
C SER A 174 26.90 -4.89 13.91
N ALA A 175 26.32 -6.03 13.50
CA ALA A 175 27.01 -7.09 12.79
C ALA A 175 27.61 -6.62 11.46
N TRP A 176 26.89 -5.78 10.68
CA TRP A 176 27.37 -5.28 9.40
C TRP A 176 28.56 -4.34 9.60
N LYS A 177 28.44 -3.41 10.57
CA LYS A 177 29.54 -2.50 10.93
C LYS A 177 30.77 -3.24 11.42
N LYS A 178 30.58 -4.27 12.25
CA LYS A 178 31.65 -5.09 12.81
C LYS A 178 32.43 -5.83 11.72
N HIS A 179 31.72 -6.44 10.76
CA HIS A 179 32.32 -7.31 9.75
C HIS A 179 32.68 -6.60 8.44
N LEU A 180 32.33 -5.34 8.23
CA LEU A 180 32.79 -4.56 7.07
C LEU A 180 34.28 -4.15 7.22
N LYS A 181 35.08 -4.36 6.17
CA LYS A 181 36.49 -3.95 6.11
C LYS A 181 36.65 -2.42 6.05
N PHE A 182 37.82 -1.92 6.44
CA PHE A 182 38.15 -0.50 6.27
C PHE A 182 38.21 -0.12 4.79
N GLY A 183 37.64 1.03 4.43
CA GLY A 183 37.43 1.45 3.05
C GLY A 183 36.25 0.75 2.36
N GLY A 184 35.62 -0.22 3.00
CA GLY A 184 34.45 -0.92 2.49
C GLY A 184 33.20 -0.04 2.49
N LYS A 185 32.25 -0.38 1.61
CA LYS A 185 31.00 0.36 1.44
C LYS A 185 29.78 -0.45 1.86
N ILE A 186 28.79 0.23 2.42
CA ILE A 186 27.42 -0.27 2.56
C ILE A 186 26.53 0.56 1.64
N VAL A 187 25.85 -0.09 0.69
CA VAL A 187 24.77 0.53 -0.09
C VAL A 187 23.46 -0.05 0.40
N MET A 188 22.64 0.77 1.05
CA MET A 188 21.36 0.31 1.57
C MET A 188 20.29 1.39 1.53
N PRO A 189 19.03 1.01 1.33
CA PRO A 189 17.92 1.93 1.46
C PRO A 189 17.60 2.23 2.92
N ILE A 190 17.31 3.50 3.21
CA ILE A 190 16.82 3.98 4.49
C ILE A 190 15.75 5.03 4.19
N GLY A 191 14.50 4.76 4.55
CA GLY A 191 13.36 5.58 4.12
C GLY A 191 13.23 5.56 2.59
N GLU A 192 13.16 6.75 1.99
CA GLU A 192 12.99 6.99 0.54
C GLU A 192 14.31 7.26 -0.21
N SER A 193 15.45 7.00 0.46
CA SER A 193 16.77 7.29 -0.07
C SER A 193 17.66 6.06 -0.06
N LEU A 194 18.51 5.93 -1.08
CA LEU A 194 19.67 5.05 -1.05
C LEU A 194 20.83 5.76 -0.37
N TRP A 195 21.42 5.09 0.62
CA TRP A 195 22.56 5.60 1.36
C TRP A 195 23.81 4.80 1.04
N VAL A 196 24.92 5.52 0.85
CA VAL A 196 26.26 4.95 0.76
C VAL A 196 27.01 5.29 2.03
N PHE A 197 27.40 4.28 2.80
CA PHE A 197 28.25 4.43 3.97
C PHE A 197 29.64 3.86 3.69
N THR A 198 30.69 4.68 3.80
CA THR A 198 32.08 4.26 3.61
C THR A 198 32.81 4.22 4.95
N LYS A 199 33.34 3.06 5.32
CA LYS A 199 34.01 2.88 6.62
C LYS A 199 35.43 3.46 6.58
N GLN A 200 35.67 4.46 7.42
CA GLN A 200 36.95 5.14 7.54
C GLN A 200 37.93 4.36 8.43
N LYS A 201 39.24 4.64 8.32
CA LYS A 201 40.29 3.95 9.10
C LYS A 201 40.14 4.10 10.62
N ASN A 202 39.51 5.18 11.07
CA ASN A 202 39.19 5.45 12.49
C ASN A 202 37.91 4.73 12.96
N GLY A 203 37.24 3.97 12.09
CA GLY A 203 35.99 3.26 12.37
C GLY A 203 34.70 4.06 12.17
N SER A 204 34.76 5.36 11.89
CA SER A 204 33.57 6.17 11.58
C SER A 204 33.09 5.94 10.15
N PHE A 205 31.87 6.38 9.83
CA PHE A 205 31.31 6.27 8.48
C PHE A 205 31.16 7.64 7.80
N GLU A 206 31.68 7.77 6.58
CA GLU A 206 31.26 8.82 5.67
C GLU A 206 29.95 8.41 5.01
N LYS A 207 28.98 9.33 4.96
CA LYS A 207 27.62 9.06 4.45
C LYS A 207 27.28 9.93 3.26
N LYS A 208 26.68 9.34 2.24
CA LYS A 208 26.15 10.04 1.07
C LYS A 208 24.74 9.55 0.77
N GLU A 209 23.82 10.50 0.61
CA GLU A 209 22.40 10.26 0.33
C GLU A 209 22.09 10.39 -1.16
N HIS A 210 21.21 9.52 -1.65
CA HIS A 210 20.62 9.54 -2.98
C HIS A 210 19.10 9.34 -2.87
N PRO A 211 18.29 10.42 -2.88
CA PRO A 211 16.84 10.33 -2.71
C PRO A 211 16.13 9.76 -3.95
N GLY A 212 14.90 9.29 -3.78
CA GLY A 212 14.00 8.90 -4.87
C GLY A 212 13.91 7.40 -5.13
N PHE A 213 14.09 6.56 -4.10
CA PHE A 213 14.00 5.10 -4.22
C PHE A 213 13.12 4.50 -3.12
N VAL A 214 12.35 3.46 -3.46
CA VAL A 214 11.47 2.73 -2.53
C VAL A 214 11.84 1.26 -2.54
N PHE A 215 11.97 0.65 -1.35
CA PHE A 215 12.29 -0.77 -1.17
C PHE A 215 11.43 -1.38 -0.07
N VAL A 216 11.24 -2.70 -0.12
CA VAL A 216 10.54 -3.48 0.91
C VAL A 216 11.24 -3.38 2.28
N PRO A 217 10.52 -3.45 3.42
CA PRO A 217 11.11 -3.38 4.76
C PRO A 217 12.17 -4.44 5.08
N LEU A 218 13.29 -4.01 5.67
CA LEU A 218 14.18 -4.84 6.47
C LEU A 218 13.56 -5.02 7.86
N VAL A 219 12.84 -6.13 8.04
CA VAL A 219 12.13 -6.43 9.29
C VAL A 219 13.11 -6.84 10.38
N ILE A 220 13.24 -6.02 11.42
CA ILE A 220 14.01 -6.31 12.63
C ILE A 220 13.13 -7.07 13.63
N SER A 221 13.55 -8.27 14.07
CA SER A 221 12.83 -8.96 15.16
C SER A 221 12.99 -8.19 16.48
N LYS A 222 11.87 -7.78 17.11
CA LYS A 222 11.87 -7.13 18.42
C LYS A 222 12.27 -8.15 19.51
N LYS A 223 13.37 -7.88 20.23
CA LYS A 223 13.67 -8.59 21.48
C LYS A 223 12.57 -8.35 22.51
N LYS A 224 12.02 -9.41 23.10
CA LYS A 224 11.11 -9.34 24.25
C LYS A 224 11.88 -8.81 25.47
N ASN A 225 11.51 -7.62 25.96
CA ASN A 225 12.00 -7.10 27.24
C ASN A 225 11.18 -7.68 28.40
N LYS A 226 11.86 -8.38 29.32
CA LYS A 226 11.33 -8.75 30.64
C LYS A 226 11.35 -7.52 31.55
N GLN A 227 10.19 -7.09 32.03
CA GLN A 227 10.09 -6.18 33.17
C GLN A 227 10.62 -6.90 34.43
N VAL A 228 11.48 -6.23 35.18
CA VAL A 228 11.91 -6.66 36.51
C VAL A 228 11.45 -5.61 37.52
N LEU A 229 10.66 -6.10 38.47
CA LEU A 229 10.20 -5.47 39.71
C LEU A 229 11.32 -4.70 40.42
N LEU A 230 11.03 -3.47 40.85
CA LEU A 230 11.73 -2.83 41.95
C LEU A 230 10.70 -2.19 42.90
N PHE A 231 10.34 -2.93 43.95
CA PHE A 231 9.90 -2.33 45.20
C PHE A 231 10.39 -3.21 46.36
N SER A 232 11.39 -2.72 47.10
CA SER A 232 11.41 -2.89 48.56
C SER A 232 12.48 -1.98 49.16
N LYS A 233 12.00 -1.02 49.96
CA LYS A 233 12.54 -0.60 51.27
C LYS A 233 12.12 0.84 51.51
N LEU A 234 11.14 1.01 52.39
CA LEU A 234 11.04 2.13 53.32
C LEU A 234 10.16 1.65 54.47
N LYS A 235 10.81 1.16 55.54
CA LYS A 235 10.24 1.18 56.88
C LYS A 235 10.59 2.54 57.46
N GLN A 236 9.58 3.37 57.72
CA GLN A 236 9.64 4.30 58.84
C GLN A 236 8.23 4.48 59.41
N THR A 237 8.21 4.40 60.73
CA THR A 237 7.12 4.52 61.68
C THR A 237 6.33 5.81 61.53
N VAL A 238 4.99 5.72 61.49
CA VAL A 238 4.11 6.86 61.83
C VAL A 238 2.95 6.36 62.70
N SER A 239 2.76 7.04 63.82
CA SER A 239 1.68 6.89 64.79
C SER A 239 0.28 7.02 64.18
N LYS A 240 -0.71 6.42 64.84
CA LYS A 240 -2.16 6.40 64.50
C LYS A 240 -2.61 7.60 63.64
N PRO A 241 -3.21 7.39 62.45
CA PRO A 241 -3.67 8.51 61.64
C PRO A 241 -4.88 9.16 62.34
N SER A 242 -4.85 10.49 62.49
CA SER A 242 -6.05 11.23 62.82
C SER A 242 -7.07 11.04 61.69
N PHE A 243 -8.36 10.98 62.04
CA PHE A 243 -9.47 10.85 61.09
C PHE A 243 -9.36 11.81 59.88
N PHE A 244 -8.78 12.99 60.11
CA PHE A 244 -8.48 14.00 59.09
C PHE A 244 -7.47 13.56 58.02
N LEU A 245 -6.42 12.81 58.38
CA LEU A 245 -5.42 12.35 57.39
C LEU A 245 -6.00 11.24 56.51
N SER A 246 -6.83 10.37 57.07
CA SER A 246 -7.56 9.35 56.32
C SER A 246 -8.57 9.99 55.36
N PHE A 247 -9.32 10.99 55.83
CA PHE A 247 -10.26 11.76 55.00
C PHE A 247 -9.57 12.54 53.88
N LEU A 248 -8.42 13.17 54.17
CA LEU A 248 -7.65 13.89 53.15
C LEU A 248 -7.10 12.94 52.09
N VAL A 249 -6.62 11.76 52.48
CA VAL A 249 -6.13 10.74 51.55
C VAL A 249 -7.26 10.17 50.69
N THR A 250 -8.43 9.85 51.26
CA THR A 250 -9.58 9.40 50.47
C THR A 250 -10.16 10.49 49.58
N PHE A 251 -10.16 11.75 50.03
CA PHE A 251 -10.54 12.89 49.21
C PHE A 251 -9.58 13.11 48.03
N ILE A 252 -8.26 13.04 48.27
CA ILE A 252 -7.25 13.11 47.21
C ILE A 252 -7.38 11.92 46.25
N LEU A 253 -7.57 10.70 46.76
CA LEU A 253 -7.82 9.51 45.94
C LEU A 253 -9.10 9.66 45.11
N GLY A 254 -10.16 10.26 45.66
CA GLY A 254 -11.39 10.56 44.94
C GLY A 254 -11.19 11.58 43.84
N ILE A 255 -10.43 12.64 44.09
CA ILE A 255 -10.05 13.64 43.07
C ILE A 255 -9.18 13.01 41.99
N VAL A 256 -8.18 12.21 42.37
CA VAL A 256 -7.31 11.51 41.43
C VAL A 256 -8.11 10.51 40.59
N ALA A 257 -9.02 9.76 41.20
CA ALA A 257 -9.92 8.84 40.50
C ALA A 257 -10.86 9.58 39.55
N ALA A 258 -11.41 10.73 39.95
CA ALA A 258 -12.25 11.58 39.10
C ALA A 258 -11.46 12.18 37.93
N LEU A 259 -10.23 12.65 38.16
CA LEU A 259 -9.34 13.16 37.11
C LEU A 259 -8.91 12.04 36.15
N LEU A 260 -8.60 10.85 36.67
CA LEU A 260 -8.29 9.67 35.85
C LEU A 260 -9.51 9.26 35.02
N PHE A 261 -10.70 9.23 35.62
CA PHE A 261 -11.94 8.93 34.90
C PHE A 261 -12.23 9.95 33.79
N LEU A 262 -12.08 11.24 34.06
CA LEU A 262 -12.27 12.29 33.05
C LEU A 262 -11.18 12.26 31.97
N ALA A 263 -9.99 11.74 32.27
CA ALA A 263 -8.88 11.56 31.32
C ALA A 263 -8.98 10.27 30.48
N THR A 264 -9.86 9.32 30.86
CA THR A 264 -10.13 8.11 30.06
C THR A 264 -11.04 8.40 28.87
N PRO A 265 -10.95 7.61 27.79
CA PRO A 265 -11.78 7.79 26.59
C PRO A 265 -13.29 7.74 26.91
N PRO A 266 -14.15 8.48 26.18
CA PRO A 266 -15.60 8.40 26.35
C PRO A 266 -16.10 6.97 26.04
N PRO A 267 -16.87 6.34 26.94
CA PRO A 267 -17.19 4.91 26.83
C PRO A 267 -18.23 4.60 25.75
N ASN A 268 -19.05 5.58 25.35
CA ASN A 268 -20.17 5.41 24.41
C ASN A 268 -20.08 6.35 23.20
N GLY A 269 -18.87 6.76 22.80
CA GLY A 269 -18.72 7.56 21.58
C GLY A 269 -18.90 6.69 20.33
N SER A 270 -19.64 7.19 19.33
CA SER A 270 -19.73 6.57 18.00
C SER A 270 -18.48 6.93 17.18
N PHE A 271 -17.56 6.00 17.00
CA PHE A 271 -16.34 6.18 16.21
C PHE A 271 -16.41 5.38 14.89
N PRO A 272 -15.57 5.67 13.87
CA PRO A 272 -14.60 6.78 13.78
C PRO A 272 -15.21 8.19 13.78
N LYS A 273 -14.43 9.24 14.06
CA LYS A 273 -14.87 10.64 14.01
C LYS A 273 -13.84 11.57 13.36
N GLU A 274 -14.33 12.57 12.64
CA GLU A 274 -13.53 13.67 12.10
C GLU A 274 -13.91 14.98 12.79
N VAL A 275 -12.93 15.78 13.20
CA VAL A 275 -13.14 17.11 13.79
C VAL A 275 -12.23 18.15 13.14
N THR A 276 -12.82 19.25 12.67
CA THR A 276 -12.05 20.35 12.07
C THR A 276 -11.87 21.48 13.08
N ILE A 277 -10.62 21.77 13.43
CA ILE A 277 -10.21 22.87 14.29
C ILE A 277 -9.95 24.11 13.41
N PRO A 278 -10.77 25.18 13.52
CA PRO A 278 -10.57 26.39 12.71
C PRO A 278 -9.33 27.18 13.11
N ARG A 279 -8.84 28.00 12.17
CA ARG A 279 -7.77 28.97 12.46
C ARG A 279 -8.26 29.98 13.50
N ASN A 280 -7.37 30.34 14.43
CA ASN A 280 -7.59 31.31 15.53
C ASN A 280 -8.45 30.85 16.71
N PHE A 281 -8.85 29.57 16.78
CA PHE A 281 -9.46 29.05 17.99
C PHE A 281 -8.47 29.06 19.17
N SER A 282 -8.94 29.51 20.33
CA SER A 282 -8.22 29.39 21.60
C SER A 282 -8.24 27.95 22.11
N ALA A 283 -7.30 27.59 23.00
CA ALA A 283 -7.28 26.26 23.60
C ALA A 283 -8.61 25.86 24.28
N ARG A 284 -9.33 26.84 24.83
CA ARG A 284 -10.63 26.63 25.44
C ARG A 284 -11.69 26.28 24.39
N GLU A 285 -11.79 27.05 23.31
CA GLU A 285 -12.74 26.79 22.22
C GLU A 285 -12.47 25.44 21.56
N VAL A 286 -11.19 25.05 21.43
CA VAL A 286 -10.82 23.70 20.94
C VAL A 286 -11.27 22.61 21.91
N ALA A 287 -11.03 22.78 23.22
CA ALA A 287 -11.45 21.81 24.21
C ALA A 287 -12.99 21.66 24.29
N GLU A 288 -13.71 22.77 24.17
CA GLU A 288 -15.17 22.82 24.08
C GLU A 288 -15.67 22.08 22.82
N LEU A 289 -15.03 22.32 21.67
CA LEU A 289 -15.33 21.62 20.42
C LEU A 289 -15.11 20.11 20.54
N LEU A 290 -13.96 19.67 21.05
CA LEU A 290 -13.63 18.25 21.21
C LEU A 290 -14.59 17.54 22.18
N ALA A 291 -15.04 18.23 23.23
CA ALA A 291 -16.03 17.70 24.17
C ALA A 291 -17.42 17.62 23.52
N LYS A 292 -17.83 18.66 22.77
CA LYS A 292 -19.11 18.70 22.05
C LYS A 292 -19.20 17.60 20.98
N GLU A 293 -18.13 17.40 20.23
CA GLU A 293 -18.03 16.32 19.24
C GLU A 293 -17.83 14.95 19.90
N GLY A 294 -17.74 14.88 21.24
CA GLY A 294 -17.63 13.63 22.00
C GLY A 294 -16.33 12.86 21.75
N ILE A 295 -15.24 13.56 21.41
CA ILE A 295 -13.88 13.02 21.34
C ILE A 295 -13.31 12.86 22.76
N ILE A 296 -13.61 13.82 23.65
CA ILE A 296 -13.23 13.81 25.07
C ILE A 296 -14.47 13.97 25.95
N ARG A 297 -14.37 13.55 27.22
CA ARG A 297 -15.48 13.63 28.18
C ARG A 297 -15.75 15.04 28.70
N SER A 298 -14.72 15.88 28.75
CA SER A 298 -14.76 17.22 29.34
C SER A 298 -13.58 18.05 28.83
N GLU A 299 -13.76 19.37 28.76
CA GLU A 299 -12.72 20.35 28.42
C GLU A 299 -11.60 20.43 29.48
N SER A 300 -11.92 20.22 30.76
CA SER A 300 -11.01 20.54 31.86
C SER A 300 -9.72 19.70 31.88
N PRO A 301 -9.75 18.37 31.70
CA PRO A 301 -8.53 17.57 31.72
C PRO A 301 -7.58 17.88 30.56
N VAL A 302 -8.10 18.16 29.36
CA VAL A 302 -7.26 18.51 28.21
C VAL A 302 -6.63 19.89 28.42
N LEU A 303 -7.41 20.87 28.89
CA LEU A 303 -6.89 22.21 29.20
C LEU A 303 -5.83 22.18 30.29
N PHE A 304 -6.06 21.42 31.37
CA PHE A 304 -5.08 21.25 32.44
C PHE A 304 -3.79 20.61 31.93
N LEU A 305 -3.90 19.56 31.13
CA LEU A 305 -2.72 18.89 30.55
C LEU A 305 -1.92 19.83 29.64
N LEU A 306 -2.61 20.56 28.76
CA LEU A 306 -2.00 21.55 27.87
C LEU A 306 -1.34 22.70 28.64
N LEU A 307 -1.96 23.15 29.74
CA LEU A 307 -1.39 24.17 30.62
C LEU A 307 -0.09 23.68 31.28
N VAL A 308 -0.10 22.50 31.89
CA VAL A 308 1.07 21.93 32.60
C VAL A 308 2.23 21.63 31.64
N ARG A 309 1.93 21.27 30.38
CA ARG A 309 2.95 21.08 29.34
C ARG A 309 3.43 22.38 28.67
N GLY A 310 2.77 23.51 28.93
CA GLY A 310 3.07 24.78 28.25
C GLY A 310 2.70 24.78 26.76
N GLU A 311 1.64 24.06 26.39
CA GLU A 311 1.24 23.80 24.99
C GLU A 311 -0.07 24.49 24.59
N LEU A 312 -0.66 25.32 25.45
CA LEU A 312 -1.92 26.04 25.16
C LEU A 312 -1.88 26.87 23.86
N ARG A 313 -0.69 27.29 23.42
CA ARG A 313 -0.50 28.06 22.17
C ARG A 313 0.06 27.23 21.02
N LYS A 314 0.23 25.92 21.21
CA LYS A 314 0.80 24.99 20.22
C LYS A 314 -0.26 24.18 19.48
N ILE A 315 -1.54 24.37 19.80
CA ILE A 315 -2.63 23.69 19.09
C ILE A 315 -2.60 24.11 17.63
N GLN A 316 -2.62 23.12 16.73
CA GLN A 316 -2.63 23.35 15.31
C GLN A 316 -4.08 23.39 14.79
N ALA A 317 -4.32 24.23 13.78
CA ALA A 317 -5.58 24.23 13.04
C ALA A 317 -5.52 23.17 11.95
N GLY A 318 -6.61 22.43 11.74
CA GLY A 318 -6.61 21.30 10.82
C GLY A 318 -7.79 20.37 11.06
N THR A 319 -7.90 19.35 10.22
CA THR A 319 -8.93 18.32 10.31
C THR A 319 -8.33 17.04 10.85
N TYR A 320 -8.77 16.64 12.05
CA TYR A 320 -8.22 15.51 12.79
C TYR A 320 -9.19 14.33 12.74
N PHE A 321 -8.65 13.14 12.54
CA PHE A 321 -9.40 11.90 12.51
C PHE A 321 -9.06 11.00 13.70
N PHE A 322 -10.09 10.51 14.37
CA PHE A 322 -9.98 9.59 15.49
C PHE A 322 -10.68 8.29 15.14
N GLU A 323 -9.92 7.22 14.94
CA GLU A 323 -10.45 5.91 14.53
C GLU A 323 -11.23 5.23 15.67
N HIS A 324 -10.76 5.40 16.91
CA HIS A 324 -11.32 4.82 18.11
C HIS A 324 -11.24 5.82 19.29
N PRO A 325 -11.96 5.58 20.39
CA PRO A 325 -11.86 6.43 21.57
C PRO A 325 -10.42 6.48 22.11
N GLU A 326 -9.83 7.67 22.11
CA GLU A 326 -8.48 7.89 22.59
C GLU A 326 -8.44 8.53 23.99
N TRP A 327 -7.32 8.35 24.68
CA TRP A 327 -7.10 8.98 25.96
C TRP A 327 -6.83 10.47 25.77
N VAL A 328 -7.22 11.29 26.74
CA VAL A 328 -7.06 12.75 26.64
C VAL A 328 -5.60 13.17 26.38
N HIS A 329 -4.62 12.39 26.85
CA HIS A 329 -3.21 12.68 26.59
C HIS A 329 -2.78 12.43 25.14
N ALA A 330 -3.39 11.45 24.47
CA ALA A 330 -3.15 11.15 23.06
C ALA A 330 -3.83 12.20 22.19
N VAL A 331 -5.10 12.54 22.50
CA VAL A 331 -5.82 13.65 21.86
C VAL A 331 -5.05 14.96 21.99
N ALA A 332 -4.58 15.29 23.21
CA ALA A 332 -3.78 16.49 23.44
C ALA A 332 -2.48 16.49 22.64
N ALA A 333 -1.79 15.34 22.57
CA ALA A 333 -0.58 15.20 21.78
C ALA A 333 -0.87 15.36 20.29
N GLU A 334 -1.93 14.74 19.76
CA GLU A 334 -2.27 14.80 18.34
C GLU A 334 -2.60 16.23 17.88
N ILE A 335 -3.31 17.02 18.70
CA ILE A 335 -3.67 18.41 18.35
C ILE A 335 -2.55 19.43 18.60
N THR A 336 -1.55 19.12 19.45
CA THR A 336 -0.41 20.03 19.73
C THR A 336 0.90 19.62 19.10
N ASP A 337 0.98 18.41 18.56
CA ASP A 337 2.15 17.99 17.82
C ASP A 337 2.32 18.99 16.66
N PRO A 338 3.45 19.73 16.63
CA PRO A 338 3.74 20.66 15.56
C PRO A 338 3.96 19.95 14.23
N LYS A 339 3.84 18.59 14.20
CA LYS A 339 3.62 17.72 13.04
C LYS A 339 3.33 18.60 11.84
N THR A 340 4.42 18.86 11.14
CA THR A 340 4.48 19.56 9.87
C THR A 340 3.89 18.64 8.81
N HIS A 341 2.71 18.09 9.08
CA HIS A 341 2.01 17.20 8.19
C HIS A 341 1.65 18.03 6.99
N LYS A 342 2.34 17.74 5.89
CA LYS A 342 2.03 18.38 4.63
C LYS A 342 0.63 17.93 4.29
N ILE A 343 -0.26 18.90 4.07
CA ILE A 343 -1.53 18.59 3.44
C ILE A 343 -1.20 18.10 2.04
N VAL A 344 -1.51 16.84 1.78
CA VAL A 344 -1.37 16.21 0.48
C VAL A 344 -2.75 16.14 -0.18
N ALA A 345 -2.84 16.70 -1.38
CA ALA A 345 -4.02 16.56 -2.22
C ALA A 345 -3.86 15.30 -3.08
N ILE A 346 -4.71 14.30 -2.84
CA ILE A 346 -4.70 13.02 -3.54
C ILE A 346 -5.94 12.97 -4.43
N ARG A 347 -5.71 12.94 -5.75
CA ARG A 347 -6.77 12.82 -6.75
C ARG A 347 -7.02 11.36 -7.06
N ILE A 348 -8.18 10.86 -6.66
CA ILE A 348 -8.69 9.53 -7.05
C ILE A 348 -9.44 9.69 -8.38
N MET A 349 -9.01 8.96 -9.41
CA MET A 349 -9.60 9.03 -10.74
C MET A 349 -10.90 8.24 -10.83
N GLU A 350 -11.83 8.68 -11.68
CA GLU A 350 -13.02 7.90 -12.00
C GLU A 350 -12.64 6.54 -12.60
N GLY A 351 -13.37 5.49 -12.23
CA GLY A 351 -13.06 4.13 -12.64
C GLY A 351 -11.91 3.47 -11.87
N SER A 352 -11.36 4.12 -10.84
CA SER A 352 -10.38 3.50 -9.94
C SER A 352 -11.03 2.37 -9.15
N THR A 353 -10.38 1.22 -9.11
CA THR A 353 -10.77 0.10 -8.24
C THR A 353 -10.18 0.29 -6.84
N LEU A 354 -10.61 -0.51 -5.86
CA LEU A 354 -9.92 -0.57 -4.55
C LEU A 354 -8.43 -0.92 -4.72
N ARG A 355 -8.07 -1.75 -5.70
CA ARG A 355 -6.65 -2.03 -6.03
C ARG A 355 -5.94 -0.79 -6.53
N GLY A 356 -6.57 -0.03 -7.42
CA GLY A 356 -6.01 1.21 -7.96
C GLY A 356 -5.83 2.28 -6.90
N ILE A 357 -6.81 2.45 -6.00
CA ILE A 357 -6.70 3.37 -4.86
C ILE A 357 -5.56 2.91 -3.96
N ALA A 358 -5.53 1.65 -3.57
CA ALA A 358 -4.47 1.10 -2.71
C ALA A 358 -3.06 1.30 -3.30
N ALA A 359 -2.88 0.99 -4.60
CA ALA A 359 -1.63 1.21 -5.31
C ALA A 359 -1.23 2.70 -5.31
N GLN A 360 -2.18 3.62 -5.50
CA GLN A 360 -1.91 5.06 -5.49
C GLN A 360 -1.37 5.56 -4.14
N TYR A 361 -1.85 5.01 -3.02
CA TYR A 361 -1.33 5.34 -1.68
C TYR A 361 0.00 4.63 -1.38
N GLU A 362 0.20 3.41 -1.90
CA GLU A 362 1.46 2.69 -1.81
C GLU A 362 2.59 3.41 -2.55
N GLU A 363 2.33 3.90 -3.77
CA GLU A 363 3.27 4.71 -4.58
C GLU A 363 3.72 5.98 -3.85
N ARG A 364 2.87 6.51 -2.95
CA ARG A 364 3.16 7.70 -2.13
C ARG A 364 3.79 7.36 -0.78
N GLY A 365 4.02 6.09 -0.49
CA GLY A 365 4.59 5.63 0.77
C GLY A 365 3.68 5.82 1.99
N VAL A 366 2.36 5.98 1.79
CA VAL A 366 1.41 6.28 2.87
C VAL A 366 1.01 5.02 3.64
N PHE A 367 0.50 4.00 2.95
CA PHE A 367 0.20 2.68 3.52
C PHE A 367 0.26 1.61 2.42
N VAL A 368 0.43 0.34 2.83
CA VAL A 368 0.46 -0.78 1.87
C VAL A 368 -0.96 -1.28 1.54
N PRO A 369 -1.19 -1.89 0.36
CA PRO A 369 -2.53 -2.33 -0.05
C PRO A 369 -3.19 -3.30 0.92
N ALA A 370 -2.41 -4.16 1.58
CA ALA A 370 -2.93 -5.09 2.58
C ALA A 370 -3.56 -4.38 3.78
N GLU A 371 -3.09 -3.18 4.15
CA GLU A 371 -3.70 -2.39 5.22
C GLU A 371 -5.02 -1.78 4.77
N PHE A 372 -5.09 -1.34 3.50
CA PHE A 372 -6.32 -0.84 2.90
C PHE A 372 -7.40 -1.93 2.78
N PHE A 373 -7.03 -3.12 2.30
CA PHE A 373 -7.99 -4.23 2.13
C PHE A 373 -8.51 -4.81 3.44
N LYS A 374 -7.80 -4.62 4.57
CA LYS A 374 -8.35 -4.93 5.90
C LYS A 374 -9.55 -4.05 6.25
N VAL A 375 -9.62 -2.84 5.68
CA VAL A 375 -10.71 -1.90 5.91
C VAL A 375 -11.73 -1.94 4.78
N THR A 376 -11.37 -2.26 3.54
CA THR A 376 -12.30 -2.21 2.40
C THR A 376 -12.80 -3.57 1.92
N GLY A 377 -12.14 -4.65 2.34
CA GLY A 377 -12.28 -5.99 1.76
C GLY A 377 -11.44 -6.15 0.49
N MET A 378 -10.93 -7.37 0.29
CA MET A 378 -10.15 -7.74 -0.90
C MET A 378 -11.03 -7.71 -2.17
N PRO A 379 -10.66 -6.90 -3.18
CA PRO A 379 -11.43 -6.76 -4.41
C PRO A 379 -11.35 -8.03 -5.29
N GLY A 380 -12.40 -8.24 -6.09
CA GLY A 380 -12.51 -9.36 -7.05
C GLY A 380 -12.71 -10.76 -6.45
N MET A 381 -12.77 -10.88 -5.12
CA MET A 381 -12.98 -12.15 -4.42
C MET A 381 -14.48 -12.46 -4.24
N ASP A 382 -14.88 -13.73 -4.38
CA ASP A 382 -16.20 -14.19 -3.97
C ASP A 382 -16.22 -14.58 -2.49
N TRP A 383 -16.56 -13.60 -1.65
CA TRP A 383 -16.67 -13.79 -0.19
C TRP A 383 -17.79 -14.75 0.24
N ARG A 384 -18.73 -15.10 -0.65
CA ARG A 384 -19.78 -16.10 -0.33
C ARG A 384 -19.24 -17.52 -0.32
N ALA A 385 -18.16 -17.76 -1.06
CA ALA A 385 -17.50 -19.05 -1.20
C ALA A 385 -16.15 -19.11 -0.45
N SER A 386 -15.76 -18.03 0.23
CA SER A 386 -14.52 -17.94 0.99
C SER A 386 -14.69 -18.50 2.41
N ASN A 387 -13.60 -19.00 2.98
CA ASN A 387 -13.52 -19.31 4.42
C ASN A 387 -13.21 -18.07 5.28
N GLU A 388 -12.94 -16.93 4.64
CA GLU A 388 -12.67 -15.65 5.30
C GLU A 388 -13.92 -14.77 5.28
N GLU A 389 -14.10 -13.97 6.33
CA GLU A 389 -15.17 -12.98 6.41
C GLU A 389 -14.70 -11.62 5.90
N VAL A 390 -15.58 -10.93 5.17
CA VAL A 390 -15.33 -9.54 4.76
C VAL A 390 -15.22 -8.64 6.00
N PRO A 391 -14.47 -7.53 5.96
CA PRO A 391 -14.33 -6.65 7.12
C PRO A 391 -15.67 -6.23 7.74
N ASN A 392 -15.69 -6.11 9.07
CA ASN A 392 -16.89 -5.69 9.77
C ASN A 392 -17.14 -4.19 9.55
N TYR A 393 -18.28 -3.88 8.94
CA TYR A 393 -18.69 -2.51 8.63
C TYR A 393 -19.75 -1.96 9.59
N SER A 394 -20.05 -2.59 10.73
CA SER A 394 -21.12 -2.16 11.65
C SER A 394 -21.02 -0.69 12.05
N ASP A 395 -19.79 -0.24 12.33
CA ASP A 395 -19.52 1.12 12.79
C ASP A 395 -19.69 2.12 11.64
N LEU A 396 -19.22 1.76 10.43
CA LEU A 396 -19.45 2.54 9.22
C LEU A 396 -20.92 2.59 8.82
N ILE A 397 -21.66 1.48 8.92
CA ILE A 397 -23.11 1.44 8.62
C ILE A 397 -23.90 2.34 9.57
N THR A 398 -23.50 2.41 10.84
CA THR A 398 -24.13 3.31 11.83
C THR A 398 -23.97 4.77 11.43
N GLN A 399 -22.83 5.15 10.84
CA GLN A 399 -22.55 6.52 10.40
C GLN A 399 -23.05 6.81 8.98
N PHE A 400 -23.05 5.79 8.13
CA PHE A 400 -23.38 5.84 6.71
C PHE A 400 -24.48 4.80 6.40
N PRO A 401 -25.76 5.08 6.74
CA PRO A 401 -26.83 4.08 6.64
C PRO A 401 -27.04 3.49 5.24
N PHE A 402 -26.65 4.20 4.18
CA PHE A 402 -26.72 3.70 2.80
C PHE A 402 -25.86 2.45 2.58
N LEU A 403 -24.84 2.20 3.41
CA LEU A 403 -24.04 0.97 3.36
C LEU A 403 -24.82 -0.27 3.78
N ALA A 404 -25.98 -0.13 4.43
CA ALA A 404 -26.84 -1.27 4.78
C ALA A 404 -27.49 -1.92 3.55
N GLU A 405 -27.55 -1.22 2.41
CA GLU A 405 -28.05 -1.77 1.14
C GLU A 405 -27.02 -2.68 0.45
N ARG A 406 -25.77 -2.69 0.92
CA ARG A 406 -24.72 -3.60 0.44
C ARG A 406 -24.99 -5.02 0.96
N PRO A 407 -24.85 -6.07 0.12
CA PRO A 407 -24.87 -7.45 0.60
C PRO A 407 -23.83 -7.68 1.70
N PRO A 408 -24.10 -8.44 2.78
CA PRO A 408 -23.18 -8.61 3.90
C PRO A 408 -21.77 -9.05 3.49
N THR A 409 -21.65 -9.84 2.42
CA THR A 409 -20.39 -10.38 1.87
C THR A 409 -19.68 -9.45 0.87
N ALA A 410 -20.25 -8.32 0.48
CA ALA A 410 -19.63 -7.46 -0.53
C ALA A 410 -18.54 -6.54 0.05
N THR A 411 -17.57 -6.11 -0.76
CA THR A 411 -16.55 -5.12 -0.34
C THR A 411 -17.11 -3.69 -0.40
N LEU A 412 -16.27 -2.70 -0.09
CA LEU A 412 -16.57 -1.27 -0.32
C LEU A 412 -16.31 -0.83 -1.78
N GLU A 413 -16.07 -1.75 -2.71
CA GLU A 413 -15.89 -1.41 -4.12
C GLU A 413 -17.17 -0.75 -4.67
N GLY A 414 -17.01 0.39 -5.36
CA GLY A 414 -18.13 1.20 -5.86
C GLY A 414 -18.59 2.31 -4.90
N PHE A 415 -18.23 2.25 -3.63
CA PHE A 415 -18.68 3.22 -2.61
C PHE A 415 -17.68 4.33 -2.31
N LEU A 416 -16.42 4.21 -2.76
CA LEU A 416 -15.39 5.21 -2.52
C LEU A 416 -15.36 6.21 -3.68
N LEU A 417 -16.18 7.27 -3.58
CA LEU A 417 -16.41 8.21 -4.68
C LEU A 417 -15.09 8.82 -5.22
N PRO A 418 -14.85 8.86 -6.53
CA PRO A 418 -13.70 9.55 -7.10
C PRO A 418 -13.76 11.06 -6.89
N ASP A 419 -12.68 11.66 -6.39
CA ASP A 419 -12.52 13.10 -6.20
C ASP A 419 -11.07 13.46 -5.85
N THR A 420 -10.80 14.74 -5.63
CA THR A 420 -9.57 15.19 -4.95
C THR A 420 -9.81 15.34 -3.46
N TYR A 421 -9.00 14.64 -2.67
CA TYR A 421 -9.09 14.61 -1.22
C TYR A 421 -7.85 15.23 -0.60
N GLU A 422 -8.04 16.06 0.42
CA GLU A 422 -6.95 16.61 1.21
C GLU A 422 -6.77 15.79 2.48
N PHE A 423 -5.55 15.33 2.71
CA PHE A 423 -5.18 14.54 3.88
C PHE A 423 -3.87 15.05 4.47
N PHE A 424 -3.61 14.70 5.72
CA PHE A 424 -2.26 14.76 6.25
C PHE A 424 -1.40 13.61 5.68
N ASP A 425 -0.09 13.83 5.57
CA ASP A 425 0.85 12.85 4.99
C ASP A 425 0.99 11.53 5.78
N ASN A 426 0.42 11.45 6.99
CA ASN A 426 0.33 10.25 7.83
C ASN A 426 -1.07 9.59 7.84
N VAL A 427 -1.93 9.94 6.87
CA VAL A 427 -3.31 9.44 6.80
C VAL A 427 -3.39 7.92 6.87
N THR A 428 -4.37 7.42 7.63
CA THR A 428 -4.62 5.98 7.77
C THR A 428 -5.61 5.47 6.73
N PRO A 429 -5.62 4.16 6.40
CA PRO A 429 -6.65 3.57 5.55
C PRO A 429 -8.09 3.85 6.02
N GLY A 430 -8.33 3.79 7.33
CA GLY A 430 -9.62 4.08 7.94
C GLY A 430 -10.10 5.51 7.69
N GLU A 431 -9.18 6.48 7.81
CA GLU A 431 -9.46 7.89 7.52
C GLU A 431 -9.79 8.12 6.04
N VAL A 432 -9.03 7.51 5.13
CA VAL A 432 -9.30 7.59 3.69
C VAL A 432 -10.70 7.07 3.38
N VAL A 433 -11.02 5.86 3.85
CA VAL A 433 -12.33 5.24 3.63
C VAL A 433 -13.45 6.12 4.19
N PHE A 434 -13.30 6.59 5.43
CA PHE A 434 -14.29 7.44 6.07
C PHE A 434 -14.55 8.72 5.28
N LYS A 435 -13.50 9.44 4.90
CA LYS A 435 -13.61 10.70 4.15
C LYS A 435 -14.21 10.50 2.76
N MET A 436 -13.86 9.41 2.09
CA MET A 436 -14.43 9.06 0.80
C MET A 436 -15.93 8.72 0.89
N LEU A 437 -16.35 7.98 1.93
CA LEU A 437 -17.76 7.67 2.20
C LEU A 437 -18.57 8.90 2.59
N GLN A 438 -17.99 9.82 3.37
CA GLN A 438 -18.60 11.10 3.71
C GLN A 438 -18.82 11.96 2.45
N ASN A 439 -17.82 12.01 1.56
CA ASN A 439 -17.96 12.69 0.27
C ASN A 439 -19.02 12.02 -0.62
N PHE A 440 -19.06 10.69 -0.65
CA PHE A 440 -20.08 9.92 -1.35
C PHE A 440 -21.48 10.31 -0.90
N GLN A 441 -21.75 10.27 0.42
CA GLN A 441 -23.03 10.69 0.98
C GLN A 441 -23.37 12.13 0.61
N SER A 442 -22.45 13.05 0.84
CA SER A 442 -22.65 14.48 0.60
C SER A 442 -23.02 14.76 -0.86
N LYS A 443 -22.25 14.22 -1.82
CA LYS A 443 -22.50 14.46 -3.24
C LYS A 443 -23.77 13.78 -3.74
N LEU A 444 -24.05 12.55 -3.34
CA LEU A 444 -25.27 11.86 -3.75
C LEU A 444 -26.53 12.51 -3.17
N THR A 445 -26.50 12.94 -1.91
CA THR A 445 -27.60 13.70 -1.31
C THR A 445 -27.81 15.02 -2.03
N LYS A 446 -26.74 15.80 -2.27
CA LYS A 446 -26.82 17.09 -2.98
C LYS A 446 -27.36 16.94 -4.41
N ALA A 447 -27.01 15.84 -5.08
CA ALA A 447 -27.47 15.54 -6.43
C ALA A 447 -28.87 14.88 -6.47
N GLY A 448 -29.47 14.55 -5.32
CA GLY A 448 -30.77 13.87 -5.26
C GLY A 448 -30.75 12.41 -5.71
N LEU A 449 -29.55 11.80 -5.82
CA LEU A 449 -29.38 10.49 -6.45
C LEU A 449 -29.94 9.33 -5.62
N PHE A 450 -29.92 9.43 -4.28
CA PHE A 450 -30.51 8.38 -3.43
C PHE A 450 -32.02 8.20 -3.71
N GLU A 451 -32.76 9.29 -3.81
CA GLU A 451 -34.20 9.23 -4.14
C GLU A 451 -34.43 8.82 -5.59
N GLU A 452 -33.59 9.27 -6.53
CA GLU A 452 -33.69 8.87 -7.94
C GLU A 452 -33.48 7.36 -8.12
N ILE A 453 -32.46 6.78 -7.46
CA ILE A 453 -32.20 5.32 -7.44
C ILE A 453 -33.44 4.56 -6.98
N LYS A 454 -34.01 4.98 -5.86
CA LYS A 454 -35.22 4.37 -5.29
C LYS A 454 -36.43 4.51 -6.21
N ASN A 455 -36.63 5.67 -6.83
CA ASN A 455 -37.72 5.92 -7.79
C ASN A 455 -37.61 5.05 -9.05
N ARG A 456 -36.39 4.64 -9.42
CA ARG A 456 -36.13 3.68 -10.50
C ARG A 456 -36.30 2.21 -10.07
N GLY A 457 -36.58 1.95 -8.80
CA GLY A 457 -36.76 0.60 -8.26
C GLY A 457 -35.46 -0.21 -8.20
N LEU A 458 -34.30 0.46 -8.21
CA LEU A 458 -32.99 -0.16 -8.05
C LEU A 458 -32.55 -0.04 -6.60
N SER A 459 -31.81 -1.04 -6.10
CA SER A 459 -30.98 -0.84 -4.91
C SER A 459 -29.78 0.05 -5.24
N LEU A 460 -29.22 0.73 -4.23
CA LEU A 460 -27.97 1.48 -4.40
C LEU A 460 -26.86 0.57 -4.94
N TYR A 461 -26.79 -0.67 -4.46
CA TYR A 461 -25.76 -1.63 -4.88
C TYR A 461 -25.87 -1.99 -6.37
N GLU A 462 -27.09 -2.22 -6.88
CA GLU A 462 -27.33 -2.47 -8.31
C GLU A 462 -27.00 -1.24 -9.16
N ALA A 463 -27.41 -0.05 -8.71
CA ALA A 463 -27.12 1.20 -9.41
C ALA A 463 -25.60 1.44 -9.53
N LEU A 464 -24.85 1.23 -8.44
CA LEU A 464 -23.38 1.32 -8.44
C LEU A 464 -22.73 0.23 -9.29
N THR A 465 -23.29 -0.98 -9.30
CA THR A 465 -22.79 -2.08 -10.14
C THR A 465 -22.91 -1.71 -11.61
N LEU A 466 -24.09 -1.26 -12.05
CA LEU A 466 -24.32 -0.79 -13.41
C LEU A 466 -23.41 0.40 -13.76
N ALA A 467 -23.35 1.41 -12.88
CA ALA A 467 -22.52 2.60 -13.09
C ALA A 467 -21.03 2.25 -13.23
N SER A 468 -20.52 1.28 -12.46
CA SER A 468 -19.12 0.84 -12.55
C SER A 468 -18.80 0.16 -13.88
N LEU A 469 -19.77 -0.56 -14.49
CA LEU A 469 -19.62 -1.13 -15.83
C LEU A 469 -19.56 0.00 -16.87
N LEU A 470 -20.49 0.96 -16.80
CA LEU A 470 -20.52 2.10 -17.73
C LEU A 470 -19.24 2.93 -17.67
N GLU A 471 -18.71 3.15 -16.47
CA GLU A 471 -17.45 3.89 -16.25
C GLU A 471 -16.27 3.26 -16.99
N ARG A 472 -16.25 1.92 -17.07
CA ARG A 472 -15.15 1.18 -17.69
C ARG A 472 -15.31 1.01 -19.20
N GLU A 473 -16.51 1.20 -19.73
CA GLU A 473 -16.83 0.97 -21.15
C GLU A 473 -16.85 2.26 -21.99
N ALA A 474 -17.19 3.41 -21.39
CA ALA A 474 -17.29 4.67 -22.13
C ALA A 474 -16.78 5.86 -21.32
N ILE A 475 -16.25 6.86 -22.03
CA ILE A 475 -15.80 8.13 -21.44
C ILE A 475 -16.96 9.13 -21.42
N HIS A 476 -17.66 9.29 -22.54
CA HIS A 476 -18.68 10.32 -22.72
C HIS A 476 -20.04 9.92 -22.13
N TYR A 477 -20.72 10.89 -21.53
CA TYR A 477 -22.01 10.69 -20.85
C TYR A 477 -23.09 10.11 -21.76
N GLU A 478 -23.24 10.59 -23.00
CA GLU A 478 -24.27 10.07 -23.91
C GLU A 478 -23.98 8.64 -24.35
N ASP A 479 -22.72 8.28 -24.57
CA ASP A 479 -22.34 6.90 -24.87
C ASP A 479 -22.62 5.98 -23.67
N LYS A 480 -22.33 6.43 -22.44
CA LYS A 480 -22.70 5.71 -21.21
C LYS A 480 -24.21 5.45 -21.15
N ARG A 481 -25.05 6.42 -21.54
CA ARG A 481 -26.52 6.23 -21.58
C ARG A 481 -26.97 5.24 -22.65
N ILE A 482 -26.35 5.26 -23.83
CA ILE A 482 -26.64 4.29 -24.90
C ILE A 482 -26.24 2.88 -24.47
N ILE A 483 -25.04 2.71 -23.91
CA ILE A 483 -24.56 1.43 -23.39
C ILE A 483 -25.45 0.95 -22.24
N ALA A 484 -25.91 1.83 -21.35
CA ALA A 484 -26.88 1.48 -20.32
C ALA A 484 -28.19 0.92 -20.92
N GLY A 485 -28.68 1.52 -22.01
CA GLY A 485 -29.81 1.00 -22.79
C GLY A 485 -29.53 -0.39 -23.39
N ILE A 486 -28.33 -0.61 -23.92
CA ILE A 486 -27.91 -1.92 -24.45
C ILE A 486 -27.85 -2.98 -23.34
N ILE A 487 -27.29 -2.64 -22.17
CA ILE A 487 -27.25 -3.53 -21.00
C ILE A 487 -28.67 -3.90 -20.59
N GLN A 488 -29.59 -2.93 -20.51
CA GLN A 488 -31.00 -3.21 -20.22
C GLN A 488 -31.66 -4.12 -21.25
N ASN A 489 -31.40 -3.92 -22.54
CA ASN A 489 -31.90 -4.79 -23.60
C ASN A 489 -31.39 -6.23 -23.44
N ARG A 490 -30.10 -6.41 -23.13
CA ARG A 490 -29.50 -7.73 -22.87
C ARG A 490 -30.11 -8.41 -21.65
N LEU A 491 -30.25 -7.68 -20.53
CA LEU A 491 -30.89 -8.18 -19.31
C LEU A 491 -32.33 -8.62 -19.56
N LYS A 492 -33.14 -7.80 -20.24
CA LYS A 492 -34.54 -8.13 -20.61
C LYS A 492 -34.65 -9.39 -21.48
N LYS A 493 -33.66 -9.66 -22.32
CA LYS A 493 -33.59 -10.87 -23.16
C LYS A 493 -32.87 -12.06 -22.51
N ASN A 494 -32.45 -11.94 -21.25
CA ASN A 494 -31.66 -12.97 -20.57
C ASN A 494 -30.39 -13.36 -21.35
N MET A 495 -29.74 -12.36 -21.95
CA MET A 495 -28.49 -12.45 -22.69
C MET A 495 -27.31 -12.09 -21.76
N PRO A 496 -26.18 -12.82 -21.80
CA PRO A 496 -24.96 -12.43 -21.06
C PRO A 496 -24.49 -11.02 -21.42
N LEU A 497 -23.90 -10.30 -20.47
CA LEU A 497 -23.48 -8.92 -20.71
C LEU A 497 -22.17 -8.82 -21.49
N GLN A 498 -21.28 -9.82 -21.41
CA GLN A 498 -20.03 -9.91 -22.19
C GLN A 498 -19.22 -8.60 -22.19
N ILE A 499 -18.94 -8.10 -20.99
CA ILE A 499 -18.19 -6.87 -20.73
C ILE A 499 -16.78 -7.25 -20.26
N ASP A 500 -15.77 -6.93 -21.06
CA ASP A 500 -14.36 -7.29 -20.79
C ASP A 500 -13.86 -6.71 -19.47
N ALA A 501 -14.30 -5.49 -19.14
CA ALA A 501 -13.92 -4.80 -17.92
C ALA A 501 -14.24 -5.62 -16.65
N SER A 502 -15.28 -6.46 -16.67
CA SER A 502 -15.65 -7.27 -15.51
C SER A 502 -14.65 -8.42 -15.27
N LEU A 503 -14.09 -9.00 -16.34
CA LEU A 503 -13.03 -10.01 -16.25
C LEU A 503 -11.67 -9.39 -15.94
N MET A 504 -11.37 -8.22 -16.51
CA MET A 504 -10.18 -7.46 -16.16
C MET A 504 -10.15 -7.13 -14.65
N TYR A 505 -11.31 -6.80 -14.07
CA TYR A 505 -11.42 -6.56 -12.64
C TYR A 505 -11.09 -7.79 -11.79
N VAL A 506 -11.49 -8.99 -12.21
CA VAL A 506 -11.18 -10.23 -11.47
C VAL A 506 -9.70 -10.57 -11.58
N THR A 507 -9.19 -10.58 -12.81
CA THR A 507 -7.80 -10.99 -13.08
C THR A 507 -6.80 -10.04 -12.46
N GLY A 508 -7.16 -8.77 -12.26
CA GLY A 508 -6.28 -7.75 -11.69
C GLY A 508 -5.06 -7.43 -12.56
N ARG A 509 -5.03 -7.95 -13.80
CA ARG A 509 -3.93 -7.73 -14.74
C ARG A 509 -4.07 -6.37 -15.43
N GLY A 510 -2.96 -5.69 -15.66
CA GLY A 510 -2.91 -4.46 -16.46
C GLY A 510 -3.05 -4.70 -17.98
N SER A 511 -3.05 -5.96 -18.42
CA SER A 511 -3.25 -6.33 -19.83
C SER A 511 -4.69 -6.11 -20.27
N LEU A 512 -4.88 -5.44 -21.40
CA LEU A 512 -6.18 -5.31 -22.09
C LEU A 512 -6.60 -6.60 -22.82
N LEU A 513 -5.71 -7.60 -22.92
CA LEU A 513 -5.96 -8.84 -23.64
C LEU A 513 -6.46 -9.92 -22.69
N LEU A 514 -7.70 -10.38 -22.90
CA LEU A 514 -8.27 -11.54 -22.24
C LEU A 514 -7.88 -12.83 -22.97
N THR A 515 -7.44 -13.82 -22.21
CA THR A 515 -7.18 -15.17 -22.73
C THR A 515 -8.47 -15.98 -22.83
N LYS A 516 -8.44 -17.11 -23.53
CA LYS A 516 -9.59 -18.04 -23.57
C LYS A 516 -9.97 -18.53 -22.16
N ASP A 517 -8.97 -18.83 -21.34
CA ASP A 517 -9.18 -19.30 -19.96
C ASP A 517 -9.85 -18.22 -19.10
N ASP A 518 -9.57 -16.94 -19.35
CA ASP A 518 -10.24 -15.83 -18.65
C ASP A 518 -11.73 -15.75 -19.02
N LEU A 519 -12.05 -15.90 -20.31
CA LEU A 519 -13.42 -15.87 -20.82
C LEU A 519 -14.26 -17.04 -20.28
N GLU A 520 -13.63 -18.20 -20.06
CA GLU A 520 -14.27 -19.42 -19.56
C GLU A 520 -14.19 -19.54 -18.02
N SER A 521 -13.62 -18.55 -17.32
CA SER A 521 -13.39 -18.61 -15.87
C SER A 521 -14.69 -18.69 -15.06
N ASP A 522 -14.68 -19.51 -14.00
CA ASP A 522 -15.79 -19.63 -13.05
C ASP A 522 -15.70 -18.53 -11.98
N SER A 523 -15.97 -17.29 -12.39
CA SER A 523 -16.02 -16.13 -11.50
C SER A 523 -17.42 -15.51 -11.51
N PRO A 524 -17.96 -15.10 -10.36
CA PRO A 524 -19.25 -14.41 -10.27
C PRO A 524 -19.24 -12.99 -10.84
N TYR A 525 -18.08 -12.51 -11.27
CA TYR A 525 -17.92 -11.29 -12.06
C TYR A 525 -17.77 -11.58 -13.57
N ASN A 526 -17.70 -12.84 -13.99
CA ASN A 526 -17.58 -13.20 -15.40
C ASN A 526 -18.93 -13.02 -16.13
N THR A 527 -19.06 -11.92 -16.84
CA THR A 527 -20.28 -11.59 -17.59
C THR A 527 -20.39 -12.28 -18.94
N TYR A 528 -19.42 -13.12 -19.33
CA TYR A 528 -19.49 -13.97 -20.51
C TYR A 528 -20.27 -15.25 -20.25
N THR A 529 -20.02 -15.88 -19.10
CA THR A 529 -20.64 -17.14 -18.70
C THR A 529 -21.88 -16.92 -17.85
N GLN A 530 -21.89 -15.87 -17.01
CA GLN A 530 -23.01 -15.54 -16.13
C GLN A 530 -23.98 -14.56 -16.78
N LYS A 531 -25.27 -14.76 -16.50
CA LYS A 531 -26.36 -13.88 -16.94
C LYS A 531 -26.74 -12.94 -15.80
N GLY A 532 -27.16 -11.73 -16.14
CA GLY A 532 -27.46 -10.69 -15.15
C GLY A 532 -26.29 -9.74 -14.95
N LEU A 533 -26.39 -8.89 -13.93
CA LEU A 533 -25.28 -8.09 -13.45
C LEU A 533 -24.23 -8.98 -12.76
N PRO A 534 -22.94 -8.59 -12.77
CA PRO A 534 -21.91 -9.28 -11.99
C PRO A 534 -22.21 -9.18 -10.49
N LEU A 535 -21.46 -9.94 -9.68
CA LEU A 535 -21.62 -9.99 -8.22
C LEU A 535 -21.68 -8.62 -7.53
N GLY A 536 -20.99 -7.62 -8.09
CA GLY A 536 -20.97 -6.27 -7.57
C GLY A 536 -20.24 -5.30 -8.48
N PRO A 537 -19.98 -4.07 -7.98
CA PRO A 537 -19.20 -3.08 -8.71
C PRO A 537 -17.79 -3.58 -9.03
N ILE A 538 -17.27 -3.12 -10.18
CA ILE A 538 -15.94 -3.48 -10.68
C ILE A 538 -14.95 -2.30 -10.67
N ALA A 539 -15.39 -1.15 -10.16
CA ALA A 539 -14.65 0.09 -10.00
C ALA A 539 -15.50 1.09 -9.19
N ASN A 540 -14.90 2.20 -8.78
CA ASN A 540 -15.61 3.34 -8.20
C ASN A 540 -16.06 4.30 -9.32
N PRO A 541 -17.38 4.41 -9.58
CA PRO A 541 -17.90 5.23 -10.66
C PRO A 541 -17.95 6.71 -10.27
N GLY A 542 -17.83 7.59 -11.27
CA GLY A 542 -18.14 9.01 -11.15
C GLY A 542 -19.64 9.27 -11.05
N ILE A 543 -20.01 10.49 -10.65
CA ILE A 543 -21.41 10.93 -10.56
C ILE A 543 -22.11 10.83 -11.92
N ASP A 544 -21.41 11.10 -13.01
CA ASP A 544 -21.97 11.06 -14.36
C ASP A 544 -22.31 9.63 -14.79
N SER A 545 -21.54 8.63 -14.39
CA SER A 545 -21.85 7.21 -14.64
C SER A 545 -23.05 6.74 -13.82
N ILE A 546 -23.18 7.21 -12.57
CA ILE A 546 -24.35 6.94 -11.74
C ILE A 546 -25.61 7.53 -12.40
N LYS A 547 -25.56 8.78 -12.86
CA LYS A 547 -26.66 9.41 -13.61
C LYS A 547 -26.99 8.66 -14.90
N ALA A 548 -25.98 8.23 -15.65
CA ALA A 548 -26.19 7.48 -16.90
C ALA A 548 -26.86 6.12 -16.64
N ALA A 549 -26.50 5.45 -15.55
CA ALA A 549 -27.14 4.20 -15.12
C ALA A 549 -28.63 4.39 -14.77
N LEU A 550 -29.00 5.54 -14.20
CA LEU A 550 -30.39 5.88 -13.83
C LEU A 550 -31.22 6.41 -15.01
N ASN A 551 -30.55 6.94 -16.04
CA ASN A 551 -31.19 7.52 -17.21
C ASN A 551 -30.67 6.87 -18.52
N PRO A 552 -30.88 5.56 -18.71
CA PRO A 552 -30.49 4.88 -19.93
C PRO A 552 -31.24 5.44 -21.14
N GLN A 553 -30.57 5.53 -22.27
CA GLN A 553 -31.23 5.88 -23.53
C GLN A 553 -31.95 4.64 -24.08
N GLU A 554 -33.23 4.79 -24.42
CA GLU A 554 -33.94 3.73 -25.14
C GLU A 554 -33.34 3.54 -26.53
N THR A 555 -32.92 2.32 -26.83
CA THR A 555 -32.33 1.95 -28.12
C THR A 555 -32.79 0.56 -28.54
N SER A 556 -32.65 0.25 -29.83
CA SER A 556 -32.82 -1.10 -30.38
C SER A 556 -31.52 -1.91 -30.38
N TYR A 557 -30.41 -1.32 -29.93
CA TYR A 557 -29.09 -1.92 -30.01
C TYR A 557 -28.90 -3.05 -28.99
N PHE A 558 -28.13 -4.05 -29.39
CA PHE A 558 -27.71 -5.18 -28.56
C PHE A 558 -26.20 -5.33 -28.50
N TYR A 559 -25.43 -4.64 -29.35
CA TYR A 559 -23.98 -4.79 -29.44
C TYR A 559 -23.32 -3.42 -29.62
N TYR A 560 -22.08 -3.31 -29.17
CA TYR A 560 -21.25 -2.14 -29.36
C TYR A 560 -19.78 -2.55 -29.42
N LEU A 561 -18.96 -1.72 -30.06
CA LEU A 561 -17.49 -1.82 -30.06
C LEU A 561 -16.90 -0.42 -30.10
N SER A 562 -15.73 -0.24 -29.47
CA SER A 562 -14.95 0.99 -29.59
C SER A 562 -13.86 0.80 -30.64
N ASP A 563 -13.68 1.77 -31.53
CA ASP A 563 -12.60 1.76 -32.52
C ASP A 563 -11.29 2.36 -31.97
N ARG A 564 -10.24 2.39 -32.80
CA ARG A 564 -8.92 2.92 -32.41
C ARG A 564 -8.92 4.44 -32.14
N HIS A 565 -10.00 5.14 -32.48
CA HIS A 565 -10.20 6.56 -32.23
C HIS A 565 -11.17 6.81 -31.06
N TYR A 566 -11.48 5.77 -30.27
CA TYR A 566 -12.43 5.81 -29.15
C TYR A 566 -13.87 6.16 -29.55
N THR A 567 -14.22 5.99 -30.83
CA THR A 567 -15.61 6.15 -31.28
C THR A 567 -16.35 4.83 -31.08
N ILE A 568 -17.53 4.90 -30.46
CA ILE A 568 -18.34 3.72 -30.18
C ILE A 568 -19.33 3.49 -31.30
N HIS A 569 -19.32 2.26 -31.85
CA HIS A 569 -20.18 1.82 -32.93
C HIS A 569 -21.23 0.83 -32.42
N TYR A 570 -22.49 1.23 -32.47
CA TYR A 570 -23.63 0.44 -31.97
C TYR A 570 -24.24 -0.44 -33.05
N SER A 571 -24.77 -1.62 -32.71
CA SER A 571 -25.41 -2.54 -33.66
C SER A 571 -26.63 -3.24 -33.06
N THR A 572 -27.64 -3.48 -33.90
CA THR A 572 -28.87 -4.18 -33.50
C THR A 572 -28.73 -5.69 -33.61
N THR A 573 -27.93 -6.16 -34.57
CA THR A 573 -27.72 -7.60 -34.83
C THR A 573 -26.26 -7.99 -34.69
N PHE A 574 -26.02 -9.28 -34.42
CA PHE A 574 -24.66 -9.82 -34.35
C PHE A 574 -23.93 -9.75 -35.69
N GLU A 575 -24.64 -9.93 -36.80
CA GLU A 575 -24.06 -9.85 -38.15
C GLU A 575 -23.55 -8.44 -38.47
N GLU A 576 -24.35 -7.42 -38.14
CA GLU A 576 -23.95 -6.01 -38.26
C GLU A 576 -22.73 -5.70 -37.38
N HIS A 577 -22.71 -6.19 -36.14
CA HIS A 577 -21.58 -6.02 -35.22
C HIS A 577 -20.31 -6.67 -35.79
N ARG A 578 -20.40 -7.88 -36.36
CA ARG A 578 -19.27 -8.58 -36.99
C ARG A 578 -18.71 -7.79 -38.17
N GLN A 579 -19.58 -7.23 -39.01
CA GLN A 579 -19.16 -6.39 -40.14
C GLN A 579 -18.45 -5.12 -39.67
N LYS A 580 -19.00 -4.42 -38.66
CA LYS A 580 -18.38 -3.24 -38.03
C LYS A 580 -17.04 -3.57 -37.38
N LYS A 581 -16.90 -4.74 -36.76
CA LYS A 581 -15.63 -5.19 -36.19
C LYS A 581 -14.54 -5.30 -37.27
N VAL A 582 -14.84 -5.91 -38.41
CA VAL A 582 -13.89 -5.99 -39.55
C VAL A 582 -13.54 -4.61 -40.11
N LEU A 583 -14.51 -3.69 -40.14
CA LEU A 583 -14.32 -2.35 -40.69
C LEU A 583 -13.48 -1.43 -39.79
N TYR A 584 -13.70 -1.49 -38.47
CA TYR A 584 -13.15 -0.51 -37.52
C TYR A 584 -12.05 -1.08 -36.60
N ILE A 585 -11.94 -2.41 -36.48
CA ILE A 585 -10.94 -3.11 -35.66
C ILE A 585 -10.26 -4.22 -36.51
N PRO A 586 -9.47 -3.84 -37.54
CA PRO A 586 -8.76 -4.79 -38.38
C PRO A 586 -7.54 -5.42 -37.68
#